data_AF-A0ABD3PDU5-F1
#
_entry.id   AF-A0ABD3PDU5-F1
#
_cell.length_a   1.000
_cell.length_b   1.000
_cell.length_c   1.000
_cell.angle_alpha   90.00
_cell.angle_beta   90.00
_cell.angle_gamma   90.00
#
_symmetry.space_group_name_H-M   'P 1'
#
loop_
_entity.id
_entity.type
_entity.pdbx_description
1 polymer ?
#
loop_
_entity_poly.entity_id
_entity_poly.type
_entity_poly.pdbx_seq_one_letter_code
_entity_poly.pdbx_strand_id
1 'polypeptide(L)'
;MTKPQRKGEELLRLLSVNSKQVELTPHDLVSTPSSRREGQIHSSGTSPSINTADAISSVERALNDHPHDMYLGLKWYRSDPLPSLVCAFEEMAKKSTSSFVDDEFPVHDGVHLEVLSKPSDQEVIKCIPGVITSSNCRDFITVPKRIPRIQHFVNKAKIDGGGWSWKRASLMHNGTCALFSASSSKQQSIDPRNILQGKVGNCGFCSGIASVAGGFPTIIENAFGPHSQLTLSTIGAVSILMYPRGQPRYLLMDDFILCKNDKDQVAYNGRNPPSPSMHSLLPTDVWVRLLEKAFVKVQGSYASLDGYYKYNSLYRHPARAIQLLTGARLALEVHYSIDDVNIMYKILSSSQGRYAKVVHCRKRFEGLIPNHGYSLLWVGEGGGEHWVCLRNPHGKTSYKGHGWDGALICNGKEGGSLPSCLNVCDNTKRVVWKQSNSECHAAFSLRDCHHDNGIFFMQFKTFIECFPITTLVGPMDSAAKEVNGCSDVFVLDSSKECVHEVHRSNLTQLYEIIADVD
;
A
#
# COMPACT_ATOMS: atom_id res chain seq x y z
N MET A 1 48.04 5.72 -30.06
CA MET A 1 47.85 6.29 -28.71
C MET A 1 46.58 5.72 -28.12
N THR A 2 46.67 5.33 -26.87
CA THR A 2 45.91 4.28 -26.17
C THR A 2 44.44 4.62 -25.87
N LYS A 3 43.54 3.68 -26.17
CA LYS A 3 42.14 3.67 -25.71
C LYS A 3 42.06 3.35 -24.21
N PRO A 4 41.19 3.98 -23.41
CA PRO A 4 40.87 3.49 -22.08
C PRO A 4 39.72 2.46 -22.19
N GLN A 5 40.09 1.21 -22.48
CA GLN A 5 39.36 0.04 -22.00
C GLN A 5 39.87 -0.27 -20.58
N ARG A 6 38.98 -0.75 -19.69
CA ARG A 6 39.19 -1.11 -18.27
C ARG A 6 38.86 -0.02 -17.24
N LYS A 7 37.57 0.20 -16.97
CA LYS A 7 37.06 0.66 -15.65
C LYS A 7 35.69 0.05 -15.26
N GLY A 8 35.06 -0.75 -16.12
CA GLY A 8 33.72 -1.31 -15.87
C GLY A 8 33.70 -2.73 -15.29
N GLU A 9 34.74 -3.54 -15.52
CA GLU A 9 34.73 -4.98 -15.18
C GLU A 9 35.23 -5.29 -13.75
N GLU A 10 35.83 -4.32 -13.06
CA GLU A 10 36.39 -4.53 -11.71
C GLU A 10 35.41 -4.20 -10.57
N LEU A 11 34.19 -3.72 -10.90
CA LEU A 11 33.16 -3.31 -9.92
C LEU A 11 32.13 -4.41 -9.59
N LEU A 12 32.23 -5.58 -10.20
CA LEU A 12 31.26 -6.67 -10.07
C LEU A 12 31.59 -7.70 -8.98
N ARG A 13 32.60 -7.46 -8.12
CA ARG A 13 33.12 -8.50 -7.23
C ARG A 13 32.73 -8.48 -5.75
N LEU A 14 32.04 -7.48 -5.21
CA LEU A 14 31.72 -7.49 -3.77
C LEU A 14 30.38 -6.80 -3.48
N LEU A 15 29.31 -7.58 -3.54
CA LEU A 15 28.02 -7.29 -2.90
C LEU A 15 27.47 -8.63 -2.37
N SER A 16 27.83 -8.99 -1.14
CA SER A 16 27.27 -10.16 -0.46
C SER A 16 26.25 -9.69 0.58
N VAL A 17 25.02 -10.17 0.48
CA VAL A 17 24.15 -10.26 1.66
C VAL A 17 24.76 -11.36 2.54
N ASN A 18 25.07 -11.04 3.80
CA ASN A 18 25.48 -12.06 4.76
C ASN A 18 24.24 -12.79 5.30
N SER A 19 23.50 -13.43 4.40
CA SER A 19 22.57 -14.51 4.70
C SER A 19 23.14 -15.75 4.03
N LYS A 20 23.01 -16.93 4.65
CA LYS A 20 23.34 -18.18 3.96
C LYS A 20 22.58 -18.20 2.62
N GLN A 21 23.33 -18.09 1.53
CA GLN A 21 22.94 -18.17 0.11
C GLN A 21 21.63 -17.49 -0.32
N VAL A 22 21.72 -16.31 -0.95
CA VAL A 22 20.88 -15.95 -2.12
C VAL A 22 21.68 -15.02 -3.05
N GLU A 23 22.19 -15.54 -4.17
CA GLU A 23 22.62 -14.71 -5.31
C GLU A 23 21.38 -14.36 -6.16
N LEU A 24 21.04 -13.07 -6.26
CA LEU A 24 20.07 -12.55 -7.22
C LEU A 24 20.83 -11.83 -8.35
N THR A 25 20.80 -12.40 -9.56
CA THR A 25 21.26 -11.73 -10.78
C THR A 25 20.07 -11.16 -11.58
N PRO A 26 20.25 -10.06 -12.34
CA PRO A 26 19.18 -9.48 -13.14
C PRO A 26 18.97 -10.23 -14.46
N HIS A 27 17.72 -10.21 -14.92
CA HIS A 27 17.19 -10.73 -16.19
C HIS A 27 18.12 -10.56 -17.41
N ASP A 28 18.30 -11.65 -18.15
CA ASP A 28 18.20 -11.69 -19.62
C ASP A 28 17.81 -13.11 -20.10
N LEU A 29 17.18 -13.16 -21.26
CA LEU A 29 16.46 -14.27 -21.88
C LEU A 29 17.34 -15.46 -22.35
N VAL A 30 16.78 -16.69 -22.19
CA VAL A 30 16.97 -17.93 -22.99
C VAL A 30 18.19 -18.87 -22.74
N SER A 31 17.82 -20.15 -22.53
CA SER A 31 18.51 -21.45 -22.80
C SER A 31 19.34 -22.19 -21.71
N THR A 32 18.72 -23.28 -21.20
CA THR A 32 19.16 -24.69 -20.91
C THR A 32 20.59 -25.10 -20.45
N PRO A 33 20.74 -26.26 -19.76
CA PRO A 33 21.66 -26.41 -18.62
C PRO A 33 22.90 -27.29 -18.85
N SER A 34 23.95 -27.11 -18.03
CA SER A 34 24.95 -28.16 -17.76
C SER A 34 25.62 -28.09 -16.37
N SER A 35 25.34 -29.14 -15.58
CA SER A 35 26.15 -29.90 -14.59
C SER A 35 27.40 -29.35 -13.84
N ARG A 36 27.45 -29.76 -12.55
CA ARG A 36 28.61 -30.04 -11.63
C ARG A 36 29.34 -28.80 -11.05
N ARG A 37 29.78 -28.75 -9.78
CA ARG A 37 30.24 -29.76 -8.79
C ARG A 37 30.24 -29.17 -7.36
N GLU A 38 30.25 -30.06 -6.36
CA GLU A 38 30.20 -29.86 -4.91
C GLU A 38 31.39 -29.09 -4.28
N GLY A 39 31.14 -28.46 -3.13
CA GLY A 39 32.16 -28.00 -2.17
C GLY A 39 31.63 -28.03 -0.73
N GLN A 40 32.18 -28.92 0.11
CA GLN A 40 31.93 -29.04 1.55
C GLN A 40 32.46 -27.84 2.36
N ILE A 41 31.77 -27.47 3.44
CA ILE A 41 32.31 -26.59 4.50
C ILE A 41 32.05 -27.24 5.87
N HIS A 42 33.13 -27.41 6.64
CA HIS A 42 33.11 -27.88 8.04
C HIS A 42 32.62 -26.77 8.99
N SER A 43 31.76 -27.14 9.95
CA SER A 43 31.44 -26.33 11.14
C SER A 43 31.88 -27.05 12.40
N SER A 44 32.77 -26.45 13.19
CA SER A 44 33.13 -26.90 14.53
C SER A 44 32.58 -25.92 15.58
N GLY A 45 31.76 -26.42 16.51
CA GLY A 45 31.27 -25.66 17.64
C GLY A 45 30.12 -26.37 18.35
N THR A 46 30.44 -27.19 19.35
CA THR A 46 29.48 -27.93 20.18
C THR A 46 29.06 -27.13 21.40
N SER A 47 27.75 -26.91 21.54
CA SER A 47 27.01 -26.69 22.79
C SER A 47 25.54 -27.05 22.54
N PRO A 48 24.76 -27.44 23.58
CA PRO A 48 23.79 -28.53 23.50
C PRO A 48 22.63 -28.22 22.57
N SER A 49 22.52 -29.01 21.50
CA SER A 49 21.53 -28.86 20.44
C SER A 49 20.14 -29.32 20.89
N ILE A 50 19.25 -28.36 21.10
CA ILE A 50 17.81 -28.56 20.83
C ILE A 50 17.71 -28.87 19.34
N ASN A 51 16.90 -29.86 18.93
CA ASN A 51 16.81 -30.29 17.52
C ASN A 51 16.01 -29.28 16.67
N THR A 52 16.51 -28.05 16.54
CA THR A 52 15.99 -26.98 15.68
C THR A 52 15.93 -27.40 14.21
N ALA A 53 16.76 -28.37 13.81
CA ALA A 53 16.74 -28.97 12.48
C ALA A 53 15.41 -29.68 12.15
N ASP A 54 14.81 -30.40 13.11
CA ASP A 54 13.54 -31.10 12.89
C ASP A 54 12.37 -30.12 12.70
N ALA A 55 12.40 -29.01 13.46
CA ALA A 55 11.36 -27.97 13.40
C ALA A 55 11.42 -27.22 12.06
N ILE A 56 12.61 -26.76 11.67
CA ILE A 56 12.82 -26.13 10.36
C ILE A 56 12.36 -27.08 9.25
N SER A 57 12.69 -28.38 9.34
CA SER A 57 12.28 -29.38 8.36
C SER A 57 10.76 -29.56 8.24
N SER A 58 9.98 -29.42 9.32
CA SER A 58 8.51 -29.56 9.27
C SER A 58 7.84 -28.39 8.55
N VAL A 59 8.24 -27.15 8.86
CA VAL A 59 7.73 -25.94 8.21
C VAL A 59 8.17 -25.88 6.75
N GLU A 60 9.43 -26.20 6.45
CA GLU A 60 9.93 -26.29 5.08
C GLU A 60 9.16 -27.33 4.28
N ARG A 61 8.85 -28.49 4.86
CA ARG A 61 8.02 -29.52 4.21
C ARG A 61 6.62 -28.99 3.92
N ALA A 62 5.97 -28.37 4.91
CA ALA A 62 4.65 -27.77 4.72
C ALA A 62 4.65 -26.77 3.56
N LEU A 63 5.65 -25.89 3.47
CA LEU A 63 5.76 -24.91 2.37
C LEU A 63 6.11 -25.55 1.03
N ASN A 64 6.98 -26.56 1.00
CA ASN A 64 7.41 -27.23 -0.23
C ASN A 64 6.30 -28.07 -0.86
N ASP A 65 5.40 -28.62 -0.04
CA ASP A 65 4.27 -29.41 -0.52
C ASP A 65 3.15 -28.52 -1.10
N HIS A 66 3.15 -27.21 -0.81
CA HIS A 66 2.16 -26.29 -1.34
C HIS A 66 2.48 -25.85 -2.79
N PRO A 67 1.53 -26.01 -3.74
CA PRO A 67 1.68 -25.50 -5.09
C PRO A 67 1.85 -23.97 -5.11
N HIS A 68 2.89 -23.51 -5.80
CA HIS A 68 3.18 -22.10 -5.96
C HIS A 68 3.67 -21.79 -7.37
N ASP A 69 3.52 -20.52 -7.75
CA ASP A 69 4.15 -19.96 -8.94
C ASP A 69 5.30 -19.03 -8.51
N MET A 70 6.32 -18.89 -9.35
CA MET A 70 7.34 -17.86 -9.18
C MET A 70 6.97 -16.60 -9.97
N TYR A 71 6.94 -15.44 -9.32
CA TYR A 71 6.74 -14.15 -9.97
C TYR A 71 7.45 -13.05 -9.20
N LEU A 72 8.21 -12.20 -9.92
CA LEU A 72 9.11 -11.19 -9.34
C LEU A 72 10.08 -11.74 -8.30
N GLY A 73 10.52 -13.00 -8.46
CA GLY A 73 11.43 -13.68 -7.53
C GLY A 73 10.78 -14.13 -6.23
N LEU A 74 9.46 -14.04 -6.11
CA LEU A 74 8.70 -14.46 -4.92
C LEU A 74 7.86 -15.70 -5.24
N LYS A 75 7.65 -16.54 -4.23
CA LYS A 75 6.66 -17.62 -4.22
C LYS A 75 5.27 -17.04 -4.01
N TRP A 76 4.38 -17.39 -4.93
CA TRP A 76 2.96 -17.04 -4.90
C TRP A 76 2.15 -18.33 -4.80
N TYR A 77 1.61 -18.62 -3.62
CA TYR A 77 0.93 -19.88 -3.35
C TYR A 77 -0.47 -19.88 -3.98
N ARG A 78 -0.88 -21.03 -4.52
CA ARG A 78 -2.20 -21.20 -5.15
C ARG A 78 -3.33 -21.43 -4.14
N SER A 79 -2.96 -21.73 -2.90
CA SER A 79 -3.85 -21.91 -1.75
C SER A 79 -3.24 -21.20 -0.54
N ASP A 80 -4.06 -20.88 0.46
CA ASP A 80 -3.57 -20.31 1.72
C ASP A 80 -2.70 -21.34 2.47
N PRO A 81 -1.39 -21.11 2.65
CA PRO A 81 -0.53 -22.06 3.38
C PRO A 81 -0.70 -21.95 4.90
N LEU A 82 -1.42 -20.94 5.42
CA LEU A 82 -1.51 -20.67 6.86
C LEU A 82 -2.07 -21.84 7.70
N PRO A 83 -3.14 -22.55 7.31
CA PRO A 83 -3.64 -23.68 8.10
C PRO A 83 -2.60 -24.79 8.25
N SER A 84 -1.88 -25.11 7.18
CA SER A 84 -0.80 -26.10 7.19
C SER A 84 0.37 -25.66 8.07
N LEU A 85 0.69 -24.37 8.06
CA LEU A 85 1.71 -23.81 8.93
C LEU A 85 1.32 -23.92 10.40
N VAL A 86 0.07 -23.62 10.77
CA VAL A 86 -0.40 -23.80 12.15
C VAL A 86 -0.24 -25.25 12.59
N CYS A 87 -0.68 -26.21 11.76
CA CYS A 87 -0.54 -27.63 12.07
C CYS A 87 0.93 -28.02 12.28
N ALA A 88 1.82 -27.62 11.35
CA ALA A 88 3.25 -27.88 11.45
C ALA A 88 3.85 -27.24 12.72
N PHE A 89 3.45 -26.02 13.06
CA PHE A 89 3.92 -25.34 14.27
C PHE A 89 3.35 -25.93 15.56
N GLU A 90 2.10 -26.37 15.62
CA GLU A 90 1.53 -27.04 16.79
C GLU A 90 2.24 -28.36 17.10
N GLU A 91 2.65 -29.10 16.07
CA GLU A 91 3.50 -30.27 16.22
C GLU A 91 4.87 -29.92 16.83
N MET A 92 5.44 -28.77 16.46
CA MET A 92 6.72 -28.26 16.97
C MET A 92 6.64 -27.62 18.36
N ALA A 93 5.57 -26.87 18.63
CA ALA A 93 5.39 -26.02 19.81
C ALA A 93 5.28 -26.81 21.12
N LYS A 94 5.03 -28.13 21.03
CA LYS A 94 5.22 -29.07 22.15
C LYS A 94 6.66 -29.05 22.70
N LYS A 95 7.61 -28.37 22.04
CA LYS A 95 9.05 -28.34 22.37
C LYS A 95 9.74 -26.96 22.23
N SER A 96 9.09 -25.91 21.70
CA SER A 96 9.70 -24.57 21.56
C SER A 96 8.67 -23.42 21.40
N THR A 97 9.11 -22.17 21.51
CA THR A 97 8.32 -20.93 21.30
C THR A 97 8.73 -20.16 20.04
N SER A 98 9.12 -20.84 18.96
CA SER A 98 9.61 -20.17 17.74
C SER A 98 8.49 -19.52 16.92
N SER A 99 8.75 -18.33 16.37
CA SER A 99 7.87 -17.65 15.40
C SER A 99 8.36 -17.84 13.97
N PHE A 100 7.44 -17.77 13.01
CA PHE A 100 7.73 -17.77 11.58
C PHE A 100 8.63 -16.59 11.18
N VAL A 101 9.49 -16.85 10.21
CA VAL A 101 10.43 -15.90 9.61
C VAL A 101 10.32 -16.05 8.09
N ASP A 102 10.20 -14.93 7.38
CA ASP A 102 10.09 -14.91 5.92
C ASP A 102 11.48 -14.84 5.28
N ASP A 103 11.96 -15.97 4.77
CA ASP A 103 13.27 -16.06 4.13
C ASP A 103 13.34 -15.37 2.76
N GLU A 104 12.20 -15.12 2.10
CA GLU A 104 12.16 -14.40 0.82
C GLU A 104 12.25 -12.88 1.01
N PHE A 105 11.90 -12.39 2.20
CA PHE A 105 12.00 -10.98 2.57
C PHE A 105 12.56 -10.83 3.99
N PRO A 106 13.85 -11.16 4.17
CA PRO A 106 14.44 -11.32 5.50
C PRO A 106 14.65 -9.96 6.16
N VAL A 107 13.75 -9.60 7.08
CA VAL A 107 13.76 -8.31 7.80
C VAL A 107 13.89 -8.42 9.33
N HIS A 108 14.17 -9.61 9.80
CA HIS A 108 14.31 -9.93 11.23
C HIS A 108 15.68 -9.57 11.80
N ASP A 109 15.80 -9.70 13.12
CA ASP A 109 17.03 -9.43 13.85
C ASP A 109 18.18 -10.32 13.35
N GLY A 110 19.36 -9.71 13.18
CA GLY A 110 20.57 -10.37 12.68
C GLY A 110 20.81 -10.20 11.18
N VAL A 111 19.79 -9.84 10.40
CA VAL A 111 19.94 -9.56 8.96
C VAL A 111 20.29 -8.08 8.77
N HIS A 112 21.30 -7.82 7.95
CA HIS A 112 21.70 -6.46 7.60
C HIS A 112 22.11 -6.37 6.13
N LEU A 113 21.86 -5.21 5.55
CA LEU A 113 22.33 -4.81 4.24
C LEU A 113 23.56 -3.91 4.41
N GLU A 114 24.59 -4.18 3.63
CA GLU A 114 25.78 -3.34 3.55
C GLU A 114 25.71 -2.43 2.32
N VAL A 115 25.80 -1.12 2.55
CA VAL A 115 25.72 -0.08 1.52
C VAL A 115 26.99 0.77 1.55
N LEU A 116 27.65 0.96 0.42
CA LEU A 116 28.80 1.86 0.32
C LEU A 116 28.35 3.33 0.42
N SER A 117 29.02 4.12 1.27
CA SER A 117 28.67 5.53 1.47
C SER A 117 28.99 6.38 0.24
N LYS A 118 30.14 6.13 -0.42
CA LYS A 118 30.55 6.67 -1.71
C LYS A 118 31.44 5.67 -2.47
N PRO A 119 31.49 5.73 -3.82
CA PRO A 119 32.38 4.87 -4.62
C PRO A 119 33.88 5.04 -4.30
N SER A 120 34.29 6.19 -3.76
CA SER A 120 35.69 6.53 -3.45
C SER A 120 36.14 6.15 -2.04
N ASP A 121 35.22 6.06 -1.09
CA ASP A 121 35.56 6.18 0.34
C ASP A 121 35.67 4.82 1.06
N GLN A 122 35.35 3.70 0.40
CA GLN A 122 35.31 2.32 0.95
C GLN A 122 34.52 2.12 2.26
N GLU A 123 33.88 3.17 2.78
CA GLU A 123 33.09 3.12 4.00
C GLU A 123 31.78 2.35 3.76
N VAL A 124 31.58 1.31 4.55
CA VAL A 124 30.40 0.44 4.52
C VAL A 124 29.42 0.85 5.62
N ILE A 125 28.20 1.21 5.22
CA ILE A 125 27.07 1.52 6.10
C ILE A 125 26.21 0.27 6.26
N LYS A 126 26.04 -0.18 7.50
CA LYS A 126 25.09 -1.26 7.84
C LYS A 126 23.67 -0.70 8.01
N CYS A 127 22.75 -1.22 7.21
CA CYS A 127 21.35 -0.83 7.17
C CYS A 127 20.45 -2.02 7.52
N ILE A 128 19.30 -1.77 8.14
CA ILE A 128 18.23 -2.75 8.20
C ILE A 128 17.70 -3.03 6.78
N PRO A 129 17.48 -4.29 6.41
CA PRO A 129 16.96 -4.66 5.09
C PRO A 129 15.49 -4.20 4.92
N GLY A 130 14.99 -4.27 3.69
CA GLY A 130 13.59 -3.94 3.34
C GLY A 130 13.23 -2.45 3.33
N VAL A 131 14.06 -1.57 3.89
CA VAL A 131 13.88 -0.10 3.76
C VAL A 131 14.48 0.42 2.46
N ILE A 132 15.65 -0.10 2.10
CA ILE A 132 16.39 0.20 0.88
C ILE A 132 17.03 -1.10 0.38
N THR A 133 17.17 -1.28 -0.93
CA THR A 133 17.92 -2.39 -1.53
C THR A 133 19.25 -1.93 -2.11
N SER A 134 20.17 -2.88 -2.31
CA SER A 134 21.40 -2.64 -3.07
C SER A 134 21.11 -2.11 -4.49
N SER A 135 20.01 -2.56 -5.12
CA SER A 135 19.55 -2.02 -6.41
C SER A 135 19.15 -0.56 -6.30
N ASN A 136 18.41 -0.16 -5.25
CA ASN A 136 18.07 1.24 -5.00
C ASN A 136 19.33 2.09 -4.76
N CYS A 137 20.39 1.50 -4.19
CA CYS A 137 21.67 2.18 -4.03
C CYS A 137 22.41 2.33 -5.36
N ARG A 138 22.33 1.39 -6.31
CA ARG A 138 22.97 1.55 -7.62
C ARG A 138 22.44 2.78 -8.39
N ASP A 139 21.20 3.20 -8.13
CA ASP A 139 20.64 4.45 -8.66
C ASP A 139 21.43 5.71 -8.25
N PHE A 140 22.25 5.66 -7.17
CA PHE A 140 23.15 6.75 -6.78
C PHE A 140 24.08 7.18 -7.92
N ILE A 141 24.49 6.22 -8.75
CA ILE A 141 25.47 6.42 -9.82
C ILE A 141 24.79 6.91 -11.09
N THR A 142 23.60 6.40 -11.38
CA THR A 142 22.93 6.59 -12.67
C THR A 142 21.97 7.77 -12.70
N VAL A 143 21.47 8.24 -11.53
CA VAL A 143 20.47 9.32 -11.46
C VAL A 143 20.77 10.33 -10.34
N PRO A 144 21.65 11.33 -10.58
CA PRO A 144 22.10 12.29 -9.55
C PRO A 144 20.98 13.04 -8.81
N LYS A 145 19.85 13.31 -9.49
CA LYS A 145 18.68 13.97 -8.87
C LYS A 145 18.07 13.17 -7.72
N ARG A 146 18.29 11.84 -7.67
CA ARG A 146 17.75 10.94 -6.63
C ARG A 146 18.62 10.85 -5.38
N ILE A 147 19.88 11.30 -5.44
CA ILE A 147 20.84 11.17 -4.34
C ILE A 147 20.26 11.65 -2.99
N PRO A 148 19.63 12.84 -2.88
CA PRO A 148 19.10 13.30 -1.59
C PRO A 148 17.98 12.39 -1.04
N ARG A 149 17.13 11.85 -1.92
CA ARG A 149 16.02 10.98 -1.51
C ARG A 149 16.51 9.58 -1.14
N ILE A 150 17.49 9.03 -1.85
CA ILE A 150 18.10 7.74 -1.49
C ILE A 150 18.86 7.89 -0.17
N GLN A 151 19.65 8.96 0.00
CA GLN A 151 20.37 9.24 1.24
C GLN A 151 19.42 9.38 2.44
N HIS A 152 18.23 9.96 2.23
CA HIS A 152 17.18 9.99 3.24
C HIS A 152 16.82 8.58 3.74
N PHE A 153 16.55 7.63 2.83
CA PHE A 153 16.22 6.25 3.21
C PHE A 153 17.42 5.51 3.81
N VAL A 154 18.63 5.66 3.26
CA VAL A 154 19.86 5.09 3.86
C VAL A 154 20.00 5.57 5.30
N ASN A 155 19.93 6.88 5.54
CA ASN A 155 20.06 7.45 6.88
C ASN A 155 18.97 6.97 7.84
N LYS A 156 17.77 6.67 7.34
CA LYS A 156 16.70 6.11 8.18
C LYS A 156 16.87 4.62 8.44
N ALA A 157 17.47 3.89 7.52
CA ALA A 157 17.73 2.46 7.61
C ALA A 157 18.99 2.10 8.41
N LYS A 158 19.90 3.06 8.67
CA LYS A 158 21.13 2.80 9.46
C LYS A 158 20.81 2.04 10.75
N ILE A 159 21.53 0.95 11.00
CA ILE A 159 21.41 0.23 12.28
C ILE A 159 21.86 1.16 13.42
N ASP A 160 23.00 1.82 13.22
CA ASP A 160 23.55 2.77 14.16
C ASP A 160 23.11 4.19 13.83
N GLY A 161 22.22 4.74 14.67
CA GLY A 161 21.74 6.11 14.54
C GLY A 161 20.67 6.33 13.46
N GLY A 162 20.19 5.27 12.81
CA GLY A 162 18.95 5.35 12.05
C GLY A 162 17.74 5.50 12.97
N GLY A 163 16.64 5.96 12.39
CA GLY A 163 15.41 6.24 13.15
C GLY A 163 14.36 5.14 13.06
N TRP A 164 14.58 4.11 12.25
CA TRP A 164 13.61 3.05 11.95
C TRP A 164 14.15 1.67 12.38
N SER A 165 13.24 0.77 12.77
CA SER A 165 13.50 -0.63 13.12
C SER A 165 12.33 -1.52 12.72
N TRP A 166 12.59 -2.81 12.55
CA TRP A 166 11.55 -3.83 12.41
C TRP A 166 11.14 -4.35 13.79
N LYS A 167 9.83 -4.50 14.01
CA LYS A 167 9.27 -5.05 15.24
C LYS A 167 8.16 -6.04 14.91
N ARG A 168 8.07 -7.14 15.64
CA ARG A 168 6.97 -8.10 15.46
C ARG A 168 5.65 -7.48 15.91
N ALA A 169 4.68 -7.42 15.01
CA ALA A 169 3.35 -6.91 15.28
C ALA A 169 2.65 -7.65 16.42
N SER A 170 2.80 -8.98 16.47
CA SER A 170 2.26 -9.86 17.52
C SER A 170 2.79 -9.55 18.93
N LEU A 171 3.95 -8.90 19.04
CA LEU A 171 4.56 -8.54 20.33
C LEU A 171 4.32 -7.07 20.70
N MET A 172 3.75 -6.27 19.79
CA MET A 172 3.49 -4.86 20.06
C MET A 172 2.32 -4.67 21.03
N HIS A 173 2.32 -3.53 21.74
CA HIS A 173 1.31 -3.18 22.72
C HIS A 173 1.05 -4.29 23.75
N ASN A 174 2.12 -4.92 24.26
CA ASN A 174 2.04 -6.06 25.20
C ASN A 174 1.21 -7.24 24.66
N GLY A 175 1.28 -7.50 23.35
CA GLY A 175 0.55 -8.58 22.70
C GLY A 175 -0.94 -8.29 22.48
N THR A 176 -1.38 -7.04 22.60
CA THR A 176 -2.79 -6.64 22.39
C THR A 176 -3.10 -6.19 20.96
N CYS A 177 -2.08 -6.16 20.08
CA CYS A 177 -2.30 -5.92 18.67
C CYS A 177 -3.18 -7.00 18.03
N ALA A 178 -4.07 -6.56 17.15
CA ALA A 178 -4.93 -7.42 16.35
C ALA A 178 -4.79 -7.05 14.87
N LEU A 179 -5.00 -8.02 13.99
CA LEU A 179 -5.09 -7.80 12.57
C LEU A 179 -6.14 -6.71 12.29
N PHE A 180 -7.36 -6.96 12.75
CA PHE A 180 -8.46 -6.00 12.82
C PHE A 180 -8.90 -5.88 14.27
N SER A 181 -8.75 -4.71 14.89
CA SER A 181 -9.21 -4.49 16.25
C SER A 181 -10.73 -4.57 16.32
N ALA A 182 -11.24 -5.04 17.46
CA ALA A 182 -12.68 -5.07 17.72
C ALA A 182 -13.28 -3.68 17.48
N SER A 183 -14.32 -3.62 16.64
CA SER A 183 -14.99 -2.37 16.32
C SER A 183 -15.62 -1.80 17.60
N SER A 184 -15.31 -0.55 17.93
CA SER A 184 -16.11 0.21 18.87
C SER A 184 -17.36 0.73 18.15
N SER A 185 -18.42 1.06 18.90
CA SER A 185 -19.67 1.64 18.34
C SER A 185 -19.47 2.94 17.54
N LYS A 186 -18.28 3.53 17.53
CA LYS A 186 -17.94 4.77 16.82
C LYS A 186 -16.96 4.59 15.64
N GLN A 187 -16.24 3.46 15.55
CA GLN A 187 -15.19 3.27 14.53
C GLN A 187 -14.95 1.79 14.21
N GLN A 188 -14.99 1.48 12.91
CA GLN A 188 -14.63 0.16 12.35
C GLN A 188 -13.11 0.11 12.07
N SER A 189 -12.53 -1.09 12.05
CA SER A 189 -11.10 -1.28 11.76
C SER A 189 -10.77 -1.05 10.29
N ILE A 190 -11.59 -1.60 9.38
CA ILE A 190 -11.50 -1.32 7.95
C ILE A 190 -12.32 -0.06 7.67
N ASP A 191 -11.66 1.08 7.78
CA ASP A 191 -12.26 2.40 7.57
C ASP A 191 -11.26 3.28 6.83
N PRO A 192 -11.69 4.10 5.85
CA PRO A 192 -10.80 5.01 5.14
C PRO A 192 -9.97 5.86 6.10
N ARG A 193 -10.53 6.32 7.23
CA ARG A 193 -9.85 7.14 8.25
C ARG A 193 -8.65 6.46 8.88
N ASN A 194 -8.65 5.13 8.95
CA ASN A 194 -7.57 4.32 9.52
C ASN A 194 -6.37 4.14 8.57
N ILE A 195 -6.35 4.81 7.42
CA ILE A 195 -5.24 4.67 6.47
C ILE A 195 -4.46 5.98 6.47
N LEU A 196 -3.53 6.11 7.40
CA LEU A 196 -2.67 7.27 7.55
C LEU A 196 -1.31 7.01 6.92
N GLN A 197 -0.89 7.90 6.03
CA GLN A 197 0.43 7.84 5.41
C GLN A 197 1.54 8.03 6.45
N GLY A 198 2.60 7.23 6.33
CA GLY A 198 3.84 7.38 7.11
C GLY A 198 4.80 8.43 6.52
N LYS A 199 6.10 8.18 6.68
CA LYS A 199 7.17 9.04 6.13
C LYS A 199 7.55 8.74 4.69
N VAL A 200 7.02 7.65 4.13
CA VAL A 200 7.18 7.25 2.74
C VAL A 200 6.27 8.13 1.87
N GLY A 201 6.77 8.61 0.74
CA GLY A 201 6.04 9.49 -0.18
C GLY A 201 5.06 8.76 -1.08
N ASN A 202 4.22 7.87 -0.54
CA ASN A 202 3.33 6.96 -1.27
C ASN A 202 1.85 7.37 -1.18
N CYS A 203 1.55 8.67 -1.23
CA CYS A 203 0.19 9.22 -1.07
C CYS A 203 -0.86 8.63 -2.01
N GLY A 204 -0.51 8.39 -3.28
CA GLY A 204 -1.39 7.74 -4.24
C GLY A 204 -1.76 6.32 -3.81
N PHE A 205 -0.78 5.51 -3.41
CA PHE A 205 -0.99 4.18 -2.85
C PHE A 205 -1.92 4.22 -1.63
N CYS A 206 -1.60 5.07 -0.63
CA CYS A 206 -2.43 5.24 0.56
C CYS A 206 -3.88 5.62 0.22
N SER A 207 -4.04 6.53 -0.75
CA SER A 207 -5.36 6.97 -1.20
C SER A 207 -6.14 5.88 -1.91
N GLY A 208 -5.44 5.01 -2.66
CA GLY A 208 -6.04 3.86 -3.31
C GLY A 208 -6.60 2.87 -2.28
N ILE A 209 -5.78 2.48 -1.30
CA ILE A 209 -6.21 1.61 -0.21
C ILE A 209 -7.36 2.23 0.59
N ALA A 210 -7.33 3.54 0.85
CA ALA A 210 -8.44 4.25 1.51
C ALA A 210 -9.71 4.30 0.67
N SER A 211 -9.62 4.35 -0.65
CA SER A 211 -10.80 4.22 -1.51
C SER A 211 -11.39 2.81 -1.45
N VAL A 212 -10.54 1.77 -1.43
CA VAL A 212 -10.99 0.38 -1.25
C VAL A 212 -11.64 0.18 0.12
N ALA A 213 -11.04 0.65 1.20
CA ALA A 213 -11.62 0.55 2.54
C ALA A 213 -12.96 1.29 2.68
N GLY A 214 -13.12 2.43 1.98
CA GLY A 214 -14.34 3.22 2.02
C GLY A 214 -15.50 2.66 1.19
N GLY A 215 -15.20 2.00 0.06
CA GLY A 215 -16.23 1.47 -0.84
C GLY A 215 -16.43 -0.05 -0.78
N PHE A 216 -15.37 -0.80 -0.43
CA PHE A 216 -15.27 -2.26 -0.59
C PHE A 216 -14.51 -2.92 0.58
N PRO A 217 -14.92 -2.70 1.84
CA PRO A 217 -14.18 -3.17 3.01
C PRO A 217 -13.99 -4.70 3.04
N THR A 218 -14.95 -5.46 2.51
CA THR A 218 -14.91 -6.92 2.40
C THR A 218 -13.75 -7.43 1.54
N ILE A 219 -13.27 -6.65 0.55
CA ILE A 219 -12.10 -7.01 -0.24
C ILE A 219 -10.85 -7.07 0.65
N ILE A 220 -10.69 -6.10 1.56
CA ILE A 220 -9.55 -6.06 2.49
C ILE A 220 -9.66 -7.19 3.52
N GLU A 221 -10.86 -7.42 4.06
CA GLU A 221 -11.11 -8.52 5.00
C GLU A 221 -10.78 -9.88 4.37
N ASN A 222 -11.32 -10.14 3.17
CA ASN A 222 -11.08 -11.37 2.42
C ASN A 222 -9.62 -11.52 1.98
N ALA A 223 -8.90 -10.40 1.77
CA ALA A 223 -7.49 -10.46 1.39
C ALA A 223 -6.64 -11.14 2.47
N PHE A 224 -6.92 -10.90 3.75
CA PHE A 224 -6.22 -11.58 4.84
C PHE A 224 -6.81 -12.96 5.15
N GLY A 225 -8.09 -13.18 4.88
CA GLY A 225 -8.75 -14.46 5.12
C GLY A 225 -8.96 -14.78 6.62
N PRO A 226 -9.74 -15.83 6.92
CA PRO A 226 -10.22 -16.11 8.29
C PRO A 226 -9.13 -16.61 9.25
N HIS A 227 -8.04 -17.19 8.73
CA HIS A 227 -6.98 -17.77 9.56
C HIS A 227 -5.87 -16.79 9.95
N SER A 228 -5.77 -15.65 9.25
CA SER A 228 -4.66 -14.70 9.45
C SER A 228 -4.56 -14.13 10.86
N GLN A 229 -5.68 -13.88 11.55
CA GLN A 229 -5.64 -13.41 12.94
C GLN A 229 -5.04 -14.47 13.88
N LEU A 230 -5.45 -15.73 13.70
CA LEU A 230 -4.93 -16.84 14.51
C LEU A 230 -3.43 -16.98 14.28
N THR A 231 -3.00 -17.11 13.03
CA THR A 231 -1.58 -17.32 12.68
C THR A 231 -0.69 -16.15 13.05
N LEU A 232 -1.19 -14.91 12.94
CA LEU A 232 -0.50 -13.72 13.41
C LEU A 232 -0.19 -13.84 14.90
N SER A 233 -1.19 -14.22 15.71
CA SER A 233 -1.05 -14.30 17.17
C SER A 233 -0.28 -15.53 17.65
N THR A 234 -0.31 -16.65 16.92
CA THR A 234 0.31 -17.90 17.37
C THR A 234 1.74 -18.06 16.87
N ILE A 235 1.98 -17.72 15.60
CA ILE A 235 3.26 -18.00 14.93
C ILE A 235 3.86 -16.77 14.26
N GLY A 236 3.22 -15.60 14.32
CA GLY A 236 3.74 -14.38 13.68
C GLY A 236 3.80 -14.48 12.15
N ALA A 237 2.83 -15.17 11.54
CA ALA A 237 2.72 -15.32 10.08
C ALA A 237 1.40 -14.76 9.56
N VAL A 238 1.42 -14.21 8.35
CA VAL A 238 0.23 -13.73 7.64
C VAL A 238 0.33 -14.09 6.16
N SER A 239 -0.79 -14.46 5.54
CA SER A 239 -0.90 -14.58 4.09
C SER A 239 -1.87 -13.53 3.58
N ILE A 240 -1.57 -12.96 2.43
CA ILE A 240 -2.44 -11.98 1.78
C ILE A 240 -2.78 -12.46 0.38
N LEU A 241 -4.06 -12.64 0.11
CA LEU A 241 -4.61 -12.87 -1.22
C LEU A 241 -4.42 -11.60 -2.06
N MET A 242 -3.78 -11.80 -3.21
CA MET A 242 -3.51 -10.79 -4.22
C MET A 242 -3.65 -11.41 -5.61
N TYR A 243 -3.52 -10.59 -6.65
CA TYR A 243 -3.81 -10.97 -8.03
C TYR A 243 -2.63 -10.69 -8.98
N PRO A 244 -1.43 -11.25 -8.73
CA PRO A 244 -0.32 -11.11 -9.67
C PRO A 244 -0.74 -11.65 -11.03
N ARG A 245 -0.58 -10.85 -12.10
CA ARG A 245 -1.08 -11.19 -13.45
C ARG A 245 -2.59 -11.54 -13.47
N GLY A 246 -3.37 -10.89 -12.62
CA GLY A 246 -4.82 -11.09 -12.52
C GLY A 246 -5.27 -12.43 -11.93
N GLN A 247 -4.35 -13.22 -11.36
CA GLN A 247 -4.65 -14.56 -10.84
C GLN A 247 -4.62 -14.59 -9.31
N PRO A 248 -5.64 -15.13 -8.63
CA PRO A 248 -5.69 -15.18 -7.17
C PRO A 248 -4.52 -16.03 -6.63
N ARG A 249 -3.67 -15.42 -5.81
CA ARG A 249 -2.52 -16.06 -5.18
C ARG A 249 -2.31 -15.50 -3.78
N TYR A 250 -1.72 -16.31 -2.92
CA TYR A 250 -1.39 -15.93 -1.55
C TYR A 250 0.09 -15.58 -1.44
N LEU A 251 0.37 -14.38 -0.93
CA LEU A 251 1.70 -13.95 -0.54
C LEU A 251 1.89 -14.17 0.95
N LEU A 252 2.76 -15.11 1.33
CA LEU A 252 3.09 -15.39 2.72
C LEU A 252 4.18 -14.43 3.23
N MET A 253 4.04 -13.97 4.48
CA MET A 253 5.00 -13.09 5.14
C MET A 253 5.03 -13.35 6.65
N ASP A 254 6.14 -12.99 7.28
CA ASP A 254 6.18 -12.81 8.74
C ASP A 254 5.54 -11.47 9.17
N ASP A 255 5.37 -11.31 10.48
CA ASP A 255 4.67 -10.17 11.08
C ASP A 255 5.55 -8.98 11.46
N PHE A 256 6.81 -8.93 11.02
CA PHE A 256 7.66 -7.77 11.25
C PHE A 256 7.08 -6.54 10.54
N ILE A 257 6.86 -5.46 11.27
CA ILE A 257 6.41 -4.17 10.74
C ILE A 257 7.43 -3.08 11.03
N LEU A 258 7.56 -2.14 10.09
CA LEU A 258 8.52 -1.05 10.20
C LEU A 258 8.00 0.00 11.18
N CYS A 259 8.78 0.27 12.23
CA CYS A 259 8.46 1.12 13.36
C CYS A 259 9.56 2.15 13.60
N LYS A 260 9.25 3.16 14.42
CA LYS A 260 10.26 4.11 14.89
C LYS A 260 11.13 3.47 15.97
N ASN A 261 12.41 3.80 16.01
CA ASN A 261 13.30 3.42 17.10
C ASN A 261 12.85 4.02 18.42
N ASP A 262 12.98 3.26 19.51
CA ASP A 262 12.52 3.66 20.84
C ASP A 262 13.26 4.90 21.36
N LYS A 263 14.54 5.04 20.99
CA LYS A 263 15.36 6.23 21.28
C LYS A 263 14.76 7.51 20.70
N ASP A 264 14.04 7.40 19.59
CA ASP A 264 13.40 8.53 18.94
C ASP A 264 11.92 8.69 19.36
N GLN A 265 11.34 7.80 20.17
CA GLN A 265 9.99 8.00 20.73
C GLN A 265 9.99 9.07 21.84
N VAL A 266 11.14 9.30 22.45
CA VAL A 266 11.35 10.38 23.41
C VAL A 266 11.82 11.63 22.63
N ALA A 267 11.01 12.69 22.65
CA ALA A 267 11.29 14.06 22.17
C ALA A 267 10.94 14.45 20.72
N TYR A 268 9.82 15.18 20.59
CA TYR A 268 9.82 16.60 20.15
C TYR A 268 8.54 17.28 20.68
N ASN A 269 8.64 18.10 21.72
CA ASN A 269 7.56 18.94 22.26
C ASN A 269 6.22 18.22 22.55
N GLY A 270 6.26 17.02 23.13
CA GLY A 270 5.04 16.25 23.47
C GLY A 270 4.22 15.77 22.26
N ARG A 271 4.74 15.88 21.03
CA ARG A 271 4.09 15.35 19.83
C ARG A 271 4.75 14.05 19.41
N ASN A 272 3.96 12.99 19.30
CA ASN A 272 4.44 11.74 18.75
C ASN A 272 4.91 11.97 17.30
N PRO A 273 6.19 11.68 17.01
CA PRO A 273 6.74 11.85 15.68
C PRO A 273 6.05 10.90 14.70
N PRO A 274 5.87 11.29 13.43
CA PRO A 274 5.09 10.49 12.49
C PRO A 274 5.71 9.12 12.24
N SER A 275 4.84 8.09 12.16
CA SER A 275 5.18 6.70 11.86
C SER A 275 6.00 6.60 10.56
N PRO A 276 7.01 5.69 10.48
CA PRO A 276 7.73 5.46 9.23
C PRO A 276 6.84 4.89 8.13
N SER A 277 6.05 3.88 8.48
CA SER A 277 5.07 3.18 7.65
C SER A 277 3.67 3.77 7.79
N MET A 278 2.77 3.38 6.90
CA MET A 278 1.34 3.57 7.05
C MET A 278 0.84 3.03 8.38
N HIS A 279 -0.22 3.61 8.93
CA HIS A 279 -0.74 3.22 10.24
C HIS A 279 -2.20 3.60 10.42
N SER A 280 -2.83 2.96 11.42
CA SER A 280 -4.20 3.22 11.82
C SER A 280 -4.30 4.27 12.91
N LEU A 281 -5.47 4.92 12.98
CA LEU A 281 -5.89 5.70 14.14
C LEU A 281 -6.15 4.80 15.35
N LEU A 282 -6.50 3.53 15.11
CA LEU A 282 -6.62 2.51 16.13
C LEU A 282 -5.20 1.94 16.39
N PRO A 283 -4.59 2.18 17.55
CA PRO A 283 -3.18 1.84 17.79
C PRO A 283 -2.90 0.33 17.74
N THR A 284 -3.91 -0.49 18.03
CA THR A 284 -3.84 -1.95 18.01
C THR A 284 -4.04 -2.57 16.63
N ASP A 285 -4.49 -1.81 15.62
CA ASP A 285 -4.65 -2.30 14.24
C ASP A 285 -3.30 -2.44 13.53
N VAL A 286 -3.03 -3.63 13.02
CA VAL A 286 -1.78 -3.89 12.27
C VAL A 286 -2.01 -4.18 10.79
N TRP A 287 -3.24 -4.42 10.32
CA TRP A 287 -3.52 -4.75 8.92
C TRP A 287 -2.97 -3.71 7.93
N VAL A 288 -3.03 -2.41 8.26
CA VAL A 288 -2.55 -1.33 7.40
C VAL A 288 -1.05 -1.45 7.14
N ARG A 289 -0.28 -1.79 8.18
CA ARG A 289 1.17 -1.97 8.11
C ARG A 289 1.54 -3.26 7.39
N LEU A 290 0.83 -4.34 7.67
CA LEU A 290 1.04 -5.63 7.01
C LEU A 290 0.72 -5.54 5.52
N LEU A 291 -0.35 -4.83 5.15
CA LEU A 291 -0.70 -4.60 3.76
C LEU A 291 0.37 -3.77 3.05
N GLU A 292 0.83 -2.65 3.63
CA GLU A 292 1.94 -1.88 3.05
C GLU A 292 3.21 -2.75 2.91
N LYS A 293 3.53 -3.56 3.92
CA LYS A 293 4.65 -4.50 3.87
C LYS A 293 4.54 -5.48 2.71
N ALA A 294 3.35 -5.99 2.39
CA ALA A 294 3.16 -6.88 1.26
C ALA A 294 3.55 -6.21 -0.06
N PHE A 295 3.11 -4.97 -0.26
CA PHE A 295 3.54 -4.19 -1.42
C PHE A 295 5.03 -3.88 -1.41
N VAL A 296 5.62 -3.67 -0.24
CA VAL A 296 7.08 -3.52 -0.08
C VAL A 296 7.81 -4.81 -0.44
N LYS A 297 7.35 -5.99 -0.02
CA LYS A 297 7.92 -7.29 -0.37
C LYS A 297 7.91 -7.48 -1.88
N VAL A 298 6.77 -7.23 -2.53
CA VAL A 298 6.62 -7.30 -3.98
C VAL A 298 7.55 -6.32 -4.72
N GLN A 299 7.81 -5.16 -4.14
CA GLN A 299 8.62 -4.08 -4.76
C GLN A 299 10.09 -4.07 -4.30
N GLY A 300 10.46 -4.96 -3.38
CA GLY A 300 11.77 -5.09 -2.76
C GLY A 300 12.11 -4.09 -1.64
N SER A 301 11.51 -2.89 -1.58
CA SER A 301 11.76 -1.96 -0.47
C SER A 301 10.73 -0.84 -0.29
N TYR A 302 10.71 -0.23 0.89
CA TYR A 302 9.96 1.00 1.15
C TYR A 302 10.41 2.17 0.26
N ALA A 303 11.71 2.30 -0.03
CA ALA A 303 12.21 3.30 -0.95
C ALA A 303 11.57 3.16 -2.34
N SER A 304 11.33 1.92 -2.81
CA SER A 304 10.67 1.67 -4.09
C SER A 304 9.22 2.16 -4.13
N LEU A 305 8.48 2.21 -3.01
CA LEU A 305 7.10 2.73 -2.97
C LEU A 305 7.02 4.27 -3.02
N ASP A 306 8.15 4.95 -2.87
CA ASP A 306 8.17 6.40 -2.79
C ASP A 306 7.89 7.08 -4.15
N GLY A 307 7.02 8.10 -4.12
CA GLY A 307 6.60 8.90 -5.26
C GLY A 307 7.73 9.67 -5.96
N TYR A 308 8.97 9.59 -5.50
CA TYR A 308 10.12 10.11 -6.22
C TYR A 308 10.74 9.11 -7.21
N TYR A 309 10.53 7.80 -7.04
CA TYR A 309 11.14 6.75 -7.88
C TYR A 309 10.23 6.42 -9.05
N LYS A 310 10.57 6.92 -10.24
CA LYS A 310 9.76 6.75 -11.47
C LYS A 310 10.08 5.48 -12.28
N TYR A 311 11.22 4.84 -12.04
CA TYR A 311 11.66 3.68 -12.83
C TYR A 311 11.53 2.41 -11.98
N ASN A 312 10.88 1.37 -12.53
CA ASN A 312 10.66 0.03 -11.97
C ASN A 312 9.74 -0.13 -10.75
N SER A 313 9.05 0.91 -10.28
CA SER A 313 8.09 0.76 -9.18
C SER A 313 6.69 0.40 -9.70
N LEU A 314 6.49 -0.88 -9.96
CA LEU A 314 5.31 -1.43 -10.63
C LEU A 314 4.01 -1.05 -9.91
N TYR A 315 3.99 -1.13 -8.58
CA TYR A 315 2.83 -0.86 -7.74
C TYR A 315 2.89 0.48 -7.00
N ARG A 316 3.77 1.41 -7.40
CA ARG A 316 3.69 2.81 -6.93
C ARG A 316 2.43 3.48 -7.48
N HIS A 317 2.08 3.16 -8.72
CA HIS A 317 0.89 3.73 -9.34
C HIS A 317 -0.36 3.21 -8.61
N PRO A 318 -1.27 4.06 -8.13
CA PRO A 318 -2.43 3.60 -7.35
C PRO A 318 -3.27 2.58 -8.13
N ALA A 319 -3.42 2.77 -9.45
CA ALA A 319 -4.18 1.84 -10.27
C ALA A 319 -3.64 0.41 -10.20
N ARG A 320 -2.31 0.28 -10.17
CA ARG A 320 -1.60 -1.00 -10.08
C ARG A 320 -1.75 -1.65 -8.74
N ALA A 321 -1.56 -0.85 -7.69
CA ALA A 321 -1.68 -1.36 -6.34
C ALA A 321 -3.08 -1.88 -6.06
N ILE A 322 -4.10 -1.11 -6.46
CA ILE A 322 -5.49 -1.52 -6.30
C ILE A 322 -5.77 -2.75 -7.18
N GLN A 323 -5.33 -2.79 -8.44
CA GLN A 323 -5.50 -3.97 -9.30
C GLN A 323 -4.87 -5.24 -8.71
N LEU A 324 -3.65 -5.14 -8.16
CA LEU A 324 -2.99 -6.26 -7.48
C LEU A 324 -3.77 -6.71 -6.24
N LEU A 325 -4.34 -5.78 -5.49
CA LEU A 325 -5.12 -6.11 -4.28
C LEU A 325 -6.48 -6.72 -4.61
N THR A 326 -7.17 -6.20 -5.64
CA THR A 326 -8.58 -6.51 -5.87
C THR A 326 -8.83 -7.49 -7.01
N GLY A 327 -7.86 -7.68 -7.91
CA GLY A 327 -8.05 -8.45 -9.13
C GLY A 327 -8.92 -7.76 -10.18
N ALA A 328 -9.21 -6.47 -10.00
CA ALA A 328 -10.03 -5.70 -10.92
C ALA A 328 -9.46 -5.71 -12.34
N ARG A 329 -10.35 -5.91 -13.32
CA ARG A 329 -9.96 -6.01 -14.73
C ARG A 329 -9.53 -4.67 -15.32
N LEU A 330 -10.20 -3.58 -14.93
CA LEU A 330 -9.86 -2.24 -15.43
C LEU A 330 -9.05 -1.48 -14.39
N ALA A 331 -7.94 -0.91 -14.85
CA ALA A 331 -7.09 0.00 -14.12
C ALA A 331 -6.76 1.18 -15.04
N LEU A 332 -7.46 2.30 -14.84
CA LEU A 332 -7.45 3.44 -15.74
C LEU A 332 -6.79 4.65 -15.08
N GLU A 333 -6.04 5.43 -15.87
CA GLU A 333 -5.63 6.80 -15.55
C GLU A 333 -6.30 7.75 -16.54
N VAL A 334 -7.27 8.54 -16.07
CA VAL A 334 -8.12 9.40 -16.89
C VAL A 334 -7.62 10.83 -16.78
N HIS A 335 -7.27 11.44 -17.92
CA HIS A 335 -6.81 12.82 -18.03
C HIS A 335 -7.90 13.72 -18.60
N TYR A 336 -8.14 14.87 -17.97
CA TYR A 336 -9.22 15.80 -18.34
C TYR A 336 -8.87 17.26 -17.98
N SER A 337 -9.66 18.19 -18.51
CA SER A 337 -9.60 19.62 -18.20
C SER A 337 -10.93 20.14 -17.65
N ILE A 338 -10.97 21.44 -17.31
CA ILE A 338 -12.19 22.13 -16.89
C ILE A 338 -13.31 22.11 -17.95
N ASP A 339 -12.96 22.01 -19.23
CA ASP A 339 -13.94 21.95 -20.32
C ASP A 339 -14.74 20.62 -20.28
N ASP A 340 -14.16 19.60 -19.64
CA ASP A 340 -14.73 18.25 -19.59
C ASP A 340 -15.62 18.04 -18.34
N VAL A 341 -15.94 19.11 -17.61
CA VAL A 341 -16.66 19.05 -16.31
C VAL A 341 -17.95 18.23 -16.38
N ASN A 342 -18.74 18.36 -17.45
CA ASN A 342 -20.03 17.68 -17.57
C ASN A 342 -19.86 16.17 -17.82
N ILE A 343 -18.95 15.77 -18.70
CA ILE A 343 -18.70 14.35 -18.98
C ILE A 343 -18.02 13.67 -17.81
N MET A 344 -17.09 14.37 -17.13
CA MET A 344 -16.44 13.85 -15.93
C MET A 344 -17.41 13.67 -14.77
N TYR A 345 -18.39 14.55 -14.60
CA TYR A 345 -19.44 14.34 -13.60
C TYR A 345 -20.17 13.02 -13.86
N LYS A 346 -20.60 12.79 -15.10
CA LYS A 346 -21.29 11.55 -15.52
C LYS A 346 -20.43 10.30 -15.28
N ILE A 347 -19.15 10.32 -15.69
CA ILE A 347 -18.21 9.19 -15.48
C ILE A 347 -18.05 8.90 -13.98
N LEU A 348 -17.81 9.93 -13.16
CA LEU A 348 -17.49 9.74 -11.75
C LEU A 348 -18.72 9.40 -10.89
N SER A 349 -19.91 9.87 -11.27
CA SER A 349 -21.16 9.50 -10.62
C SER A 349 -21.61 8.09 -11.02
N SER A 350 -21.56 7.72 -12.30
CA SER A 350 -21.89 6.35 -12.76
C SER A 350 -20.92 5.29 -12.22
N SER A 351 -19.67 5.64 -11.93
CA SER A 351 -18.72 4.71 -11.30
C SER A 351 -18.87 4.56 -9.78
N GLN A 352 -19.80 5.28 -9.14
CA GLN A 352 -20.00 5.23 -7.69
C GLN A 352 -20.43 3.84 -7.23
N GLY A 353 -19.83 3.33 -6.15
CA GLY A 353 -20.15 2.01 -5.61
C GLY A 353 -19.58 0.83 -6.41
N ARG A 354 -19.01 1.05 -7.60
CA ARG A 354 -18.43 -0.01 -8.46
C ARG A 354 -16.91 0.10 -8.61
N TYR A 355 -16.35 1.31 -8.52
CA TYR A 355 -14.93 1.57 -8.74
C TYR A 355 -14.27 2.21 -7.52
N ALA A 356 -13.03 1.81 -7.25
CA ALA A 356 -12.13 2.55 -6.37
C ALA A 356 -11.47 3.70 -7.15
N LYS A 357 -11.36 4.86 -6.50
CA LYS A 357 -11.05 6.14 -7.16
C LYS A 357 -9.98 6.92 -6.40
N VAL A 358 -8.93 7.33 -7.11
CA VAL A 358 -7.88 8.22 -6.60
C VAL A 358 -7.75 9.42 -7.51
N VAL A 359 -7.70 10.62 -6.95
CA VAL A 359 -7.58 11.87 -7.72
C VAL A 359 -6.24 12.52 -7.41
N HIS A 360 -5.61 13.11 -8.41
CA HIS A 360 -4.26 13.68 -8.26
C HIS A 360 -4.31 15.20 -8.34
N CYS A 361 -4.05 15.84 -7.21
CA CYS A 361 -4.01 17.29 -7.13
C CYS A 361 -2.75 17.82 -7.82
N ARG A 362 -2.91 18.78 -8.72
CA ARG A 362 -1.78 19.49 -9.36
C ARG A 362 -1.68 20.95 -8.97
N LYS A 363 -2.71 21.50 -8.33
CA LYS A 363 -2.81 22.91 -7.98
C LYS A 363 -2.63 23.10 -6.47
N ARG A 364 -1.76 24.02 -6.06
CA ARG A 364 -1.76 24.50 -4.68
C ARG A 364 -2.92 25.47 -4.54
N PHE A 365 -3.96 25.07 -3.82
CA PHE A 365 -5.19 25.85 -3.74
C PHE A 365 -5.87 25.62 -2.39
N GLU A 366 -6.07 26.69 -1.61
CA GLU A 366 -6.87 26.69 -0.37
C GLU A 366 -6.67 25.43 0.50
N GLY A 367 -5.45 25.17 0.95
CA GLY A 367 -5.15 24.00 1.80
C GLY A 367 -4.87 22.69 1.06
N LEU A 368 -5.15 22.57 -0.24
CA LEU A 368 -4.75 21.41 -1.03
C LEU A 368 -3.22 21.31 -1.19
N ILE A 369 -2.72 20.09 -1.15
CA ILE A 369 -1.31 19.76 -1.34
C ILE A 369 -1.10 19.44 -2.84
N PRO A 370 -0.23 20.18 -3.55
CA PRO A 370 0.05 19.90 -4.96
C PRO A 370 0.91 18.64 -5.10
N ASN A 371 0.78 17.95 -6.25
CA ASN A 371 1.46 16.69 -6.56
C ASN A 371 1.17 15.59 -5.52
N HIS A 372 -0.10 15.50 -5.09
CA HIS A 372 -0.55 14.62 -4.02
C HIS A 372 -1.82 13.86 -4.45
N GLY A 373 -1.90 12.59 -4.06
CA GLY A 373 -3.09 11.75 -4.27
C GLY A 373 -4.10 11.92 -3.12
N TYR A 374 -5.38 11.92 -3.47
CA TYR A 374 -6.51 11.91 -2.53
C TYR A 374 -7.47 10.79 -2.91
N SER A 375 -8.13 10.17 -1.92
CA SER A 375 -9.22 9.23 -2.21
C SER A 375 -10.45 10.01 -2.61
N LEU A 376 -11.14 9.60 -3.68
CA LEU A 376 -12.45 10.11 -4.04
C LEU A 376 -13.52 9.16 -3.49
N LEU A 377 -14.13 9.57 -2.38
CA LEU A 377 -15.06 8.73 -1.61
C LEU A 377 -16.49 8.83 -2.13
N TRP A 378 -16.87 9.99 -2.68
CA TRP A 378 -18.22 10.22 -3.16
C TRP A 378 -18.28 11.34 -4.21
N VAL A 379 -19.20 11.22 -5.16
CA VAL A 379 -19.60 12.24 -6.13
C VAL A 379 -21.12 12.23 -6.20
N GLY A 380 -21.75 13.41 -6.20
CA GLY A 380 -23.20 13.50 -6.37
C GLY A 380 -23.69 14.93 -6.51
N GLU A 381 -24.99 15.07 -6.68
CA GLU A 381 -25.68 16.37 -6.66
C GLU A 381 -26.03 16.75 -5.22
N GLY A 382 -26.37 18.00 -4.97
CA GLY A 382 -26.93 18.51 -3.72
C GLY A 382 -27.26 19.99 -3.84
N GLY A 383 -28.56 20.31 -3.87
CA GLY A 383 -29.03 21.69 -3.71
C GLY A 383 -28.93 22.45 -5.02
N GLY A 384 -29.11 21.73 -6.14
CA GLY A 384 -28.90 22.21 -7.50
C GLY A 384 -27.43 22.27 -7.92
N GLU A 385 -26.49 21.79 -7.09
CA GLU A 385 -25.05 21.86 -7.33
C GLU A 385 -24.40 20.47 -7.31
N HIS A 386 -23.28 20.30 -8.01
CA HIS A 386 -22.50 19.07 -7.99
C HIS A 386 -21.36 19.14 -6.97
N TRP A 387 -21.14 18.04 -6.24
CA TRP A 387 -20.22 17.95 -5.11
C TRP A 387 -19.37 16.68 -5.16
N VAL A 388 -18.20 16.75 -4.52
CA VAL A 388 -17.34 15.58 -4.25
C VAL A 388 -16.96 15.50 -2.77
N CYS A 389 -16.74 14.29 -2.27
CA CYS A 389 -16.11 14.02 -0.97
C CYS A 389 -14.73 13.40 -1.20
N LEU A 390 -13.71 14.04 -0.65
CA LEU A 390 -12.30 13.64 -0.78
C LEU A 390 -11.69 13.33 0.57
N ARG A 391 -10.65 12.48 0.57
CA ARG A 391 -9.83 12.22 1.75
C ARG A 391 -8.35 12.42 1.47
N ASN A 392 -7.70 13.24 2.29
CA ASN A 392 -6.24 13.36 2.36
C ASN A 392 -5.65 12.20 3.18
N PRO A 393 -4.76 11.36 2.62
CA PRO A 393 -4.14 10.25 3.36
C PRO A 393 -3.20 10.70 4.48
N HIS A 394 -2.83 11.99 4.58
CA HIS A 394 -2.16 12.53 5.75
C HIS A 394 -3.06 12.61 7.00
N GLY A 395 -4.37 12.39 6.86
CA GLY A 395 -5.36 12.49 7.94
C GLY A 395 -5.59 13.91 8.44
N LYS A 396 -5.18 14.93 7.68
CA LYS A 396 -5.30 16.35 7.99
C LYS A 396 -5.11 17.19 6.73
N THR A 397 -5.15 18.51 6.87
CA THR A 397 -4.93 19.47 5.77
C THR A 397 -6.01 19.33 4.72
N SER A 398 -7.25 19.58 5.16
CA SER A 398 -8.45 19.65 4.33
C SER A 398 -8.52 20.94 3.50
N TYR A 399 -9.19 20.89 2.34
CA TYR A 399 -9.53 22.05 1.49
C TYR A 399 -10.17 23.16 2.30
N LYS A 400 -9.93 24.44 2.01
CA LYS A 400 -10.33 25.59 2.85
C LYS A 400 -11.27 26.62 2.21
N GLY A 401 -11.77 26.36 1.00
CA GLY A 401 -12.43 27.38 0.18
C GLY A 401 -13.93 27.57 0.32
N HIS A 402 -14.53 28.27 -0.64
CA HIS A 402 -15.98 28.49 -0.68
C HIS A 402 -16.77 27.18 -0.78
N GLY A 403 -17.92 27.12 -0.07
CA GLY A 403 -18.71 25.90 0.13
C GLY A 403 -18.17 25.01 1.27
N TRP A 404 -16.97 25.29 1.75
CA TRP A 404 -16.35 24.69 2.92
C TRP A 404 -16.33 25.73 4.05
N ASP A 405 -17.39 25.83 4.85
CA ASP A 405 -17.20 26.27 6.23
C ASP A 405 -17.64 25.12 7.12
N GLY A 406 -16.68 24.51 7.81
CA GLY A 406 -16.97 23.54 8.85
C GLY A 406 -17.97 24.10 9.86
N ALA A 407 -18.01 25.41 10.11
CA ALA A 407 -19.01 25.98 11.00
C ALA A 407 -20.47 25.90 10.47
N LEU A 408 -20.69 25.91 9.15
CA LEU A 408 -22.03 25.80 8.54
C LEU A 408 -22.59 24.38 8.66
N ILE A 409 -21.74 23.36 8.54
CA ILE A 409 -22.13 21.93 8.54
C ILE A 409 -22.05 21.33 9.96
N CYS A 410 -21.18 21.84 10.83
CA CYS A 410 -20.92 21.24 12.14
C CYS A 410 -21.72 21.89 13.26
N ASN A 411 -21.96 23.19 13.19
CA ASN A 411 -22.50 23.95 14.31
C ASN A 411 -23.91 24.48 14.10
N GLY A 412 -24.55 24.19 12.94
CA GLY A 412 -25.88 24.74 12.63
C GLY A 412 -25.97 26.20 13.06
N LYS A 413 -24.99 27.03 12.68
CA LYS A 413 -24.86 28.38 13.24
C LYS A 413 -26.20 29.09 13.12
N GLU A 414 -26.73 29.48 14.28
CA GLU A 414 -27.86 30.39 14.41
C GLU A 414 -27.59 31.62 13.52
N GLY A 415 -28.25 31.68 12.36
CA GLY A 415 -28.22 32.83 11.45
C GLY A 415 -27.76 32.58 10.02
N GLY A 416 -27.20 31.40 9.67
CA GLY A 416 -26.86 31.06 8.28
C GLY A 416 -27.70 29.89 7.75
N SER A 417 -28.45 30.06 6.66
CA SER A 417 -29.22 28.97 6.06
C SER A 417 -28.29 27.87 5.55
N LEU A 418 -28.47 26.64 6.03
CA LEU A 418 -27.87 25.44 5.43
C LEU A 418 -28.21 25.40 3.93
N PRO A 419 -27.28 25.00 3.04
CA PRO A 419 -27.62 24.63 1.67
C PRO A 419 -28.82 23.67 1.66
N SER A 420 -29.75 23.82 0.73
CA SER A 420 -31.01 23.06 0.69
C SER A 420 -30.84 21.53 0.63
N CYS A 421 -29.64 21.06 0.28
CA CYS A 421 -29.24 19.65 0.27
C CYS A 421 -28.74 19.09 1.59
N LEU A 422 -28.63 19.91 2.63
CA LEU A 422 -28.13 19.53 3.93
C LEU A 422 -29.22 19.74 4.97
N ASN A 423 -29.49 18.73 5.78
CA ASN A 423 -30.42 18.79 6.90
C ASN A 423 -29.69 18.40 8.19
N VAL A 424 -30.23 18.74 9.36
CA VAL A 424 -29.70 18.24 10.63
C VAL A 424 -30.45 16.98 11.01
N CYS A 425 -29.74 15.88 11.27
CA CYS A 425 -30.36 14.66 11.79
C CYS A 425 -30.89 14.93 13.20
N ASP A 426 -32.20 14.75 13.40
CA ASP A 426 -32.87 15.08 14.66
C ASP A 426 -32.28 14.35 15.88
N ASN A 427 -31.81 13.12 15.69
CA ASN A 427 -31.28 12.25 16.74
C ASN A 427 -29.81 12.53 17.07
N THR A 428 -28.97 12.77 16.05
CA THR A 428 -27.52 12.90 16.24
C THR A 428 -27.06 14.35 16.29
N LYS A 429 -27.93 15.29 15.91
CA LYS A 429 -27.63 16.71 15.67
C LYS A 429 -26.51 16.95 14.66
N ARG A 430 -26.13 15.94 13.87
CA ARG A 430 -25.15 16.05 12.78
C ARG A 430 -25.83 16.48 11.50
N VAL A 431 -25.13 17.27 10.68
CA VAL A 431 -25.62 17.56 9.33
C VAL A 431 -25.50 16.33 8.44
N VAL A 432 -26.62 15.97 7.84
CA VAL A 432 -26.81 14.85 6.92
C VAL A 432 -27.24 15.38 5.56
N TRP A 433 -26.85 14.67 4.50
CA TRP A 433 -27.27 15.01 3.14
C TRP A 433 -28.70 14.50 2.89
N LYS A 434 -29.55 15.34 2.29
CA LYS A 434 -30.96 15.00 2.01
C LYS A 434 -31.07 14.40 0.62
N GLN A 435 -30.94 13.08 0.53
CA GLN A 435 -31.44 12.34 -0.64
C GLN A 435 -32.96 12.14 -0.49
N SER A 436 -33.70 11.97 -1.60
CA SER A 436 -35.18 11.84 -1.64
C SER A 436 -35.75 10.70 -0.77
N ASN A 437 -34.90 9.80 -0.29
CA ASN A 437 -35.18 8.63 0.53
C ASN A 437 -34.69 8.71 2.00
N SER A 438 -34.24 9.88 2.48
CA SER A 438 -33.82 10.12 3.90
C SER A 438 -32.60 9.33 4.42
N GLU A 439 -31.92 8.54 3.60
CA GLU A 439 -30.69 7.84 4.00
C GLU A 439 -29.43 8.70 3.72
N CYS A 440 -28.50 8.74 4.69
CA CYS A 440 -27.26 9.50 4.60
C CYS A 440 -26.15 8.61 4.03
N HIS A 441 -25.51 9.02 2.92
CA HIS A 441 -24.38 8.28 2.37
C HIS A 441 -23.21 8.22 3.39
N ALA A 442 -22.59 7.05 3.55
CA ALA A 442 -21.60 6.79 4.61
C ALA A 442 -20.46 7.84 4.64
N ALA A 443 -20.05 8.36 3.47
CA ALA A 443 -19.03 9.39 3.35
C ALA A 443 -19.29 10.66 4.18
N PHE A 444 -20.55 11.04 4.41
CA PHE A 444 -20.89 12.20 5.24
C PHE A 444 -20.71 11.93 6.74
N SER A 445 -20.84 10.67 7.17
CA SER A 445 -20.62 10.26 8.56
C SER A 445 -19.13 10.12 8.91
N LEU A 446 -18.25 10.09 7.91
CA LEU A 446 -16.81 9.95 8.12
C LEU A 446 -16.15 11.26 8.57
N ARG A 447 -16.70 12.43 8.24
CA ARG A 447 -16.12 13.70 8.66
C ARG A 447 -16.31 13.90 10.17
N ASP A 448 -15.23 14.25 10.86
CA ASP A 448 -15.31 14.76 12.23
C ASP A 448 -15.49 16.28 12.19
N CYS A 449 -16.53 16.76 12.86
CA CYS A 449 -16.88 18.18 12.94
C CYS A 449 -15.93 18.99 13.83
N HIS A 450 -15.26 18.32 14.76
CA HIS A 450 -14.41 18.93 15.78
C HIS A 450 -12.91 18.76 15.46
N HIS A 451 -12.55 17.81 14.60
CA HIS A 451 -11.16 17.52 14.25
C HIS A 451 -10.98 17.36 12.74
N ASP A 452 -9.93 17.98 12.20
CA ASP A 452 -9.52 17.74 10.82
C ASP A 452 -8.96 16.32 10.69
N ASN A 453 -9.77 15.42 10.15
CA ASN A 453 -9.39 14.04 9.84
C ASN A 453 -9.03 13.85 8.35
N GLY A 454 -8.82 14.95 7.62
CA GLY A 454 -8.45 14.96 6.21
C GLY A 454 -9.62 14.72 5.25
N ILE A 455 -10.86 14.59 5.73
CA ILE A 455 -12.05 14.40 4.90
C ILE A 455 -12.75 15.75 4.66
N PHE A 456 -13.05 16.07 3.42
CA PHE A 456 -13.68 17.33 3.04
C PHE A 456 -14.54 17.21 1.80
N PHE A 457 -15.48 18.16 1.68
CA PHE A 457 -16.31 18.34 0.50
C PHE A 457 -15.84 19.56 -0.29
N MET A 458 -16.01 19.51 -1.61
CA MET A 458 -15.76 20.65 -2.49
C MET A 458 -16.71 20.61 -3.69
N GLN A 459 -16.98 21.78 -4.28
CA GLN A 459 -17.77 21.88 -5.50
C GLN A 459 -17.07 21.15 -6.64
N PHE A 460 -17.86 20.44 -7.46
CA PHE A 460 -17.35 19.59 -8.53
C PHE A 460 -16.57 20.39 -9.58
N LYS A 461 -17.02 21.59 -9.93
CA LYS A 461 -16.31 22.47 -10.87
C LYS A 461 -14.91 22.81 -10.37
N THR A 462 -14.79 23.26 -9.12
CA THR A 462 -13.49 23.54 -8.46
C THR A 462 -12.63 22.28 -8.37
N PHE A 463 -13.24 21.12 -8.15
CA PHE A 463 -12.55 19.83 -8.14
C PHE A 463 -11.88 19.55 -9.49
N ILE A 464 -12.59 19.68 -10.60
CA ILE A 464 -12.04 19.45 -11.94
C ILE A 464 -10.85 20.39 -12.23
N GLU A 465 -10.90 21.65 -11.78
CA GLU A 465 -9.79 22.59 -11.95
C GLU A 465 -8.52 22.21 -11.16
N CYS A 466 -8.68 21.58 -10.00
CA CYS A 466 -7.56 21.29 -9.09
C CYS A 466 -6.95 19.89 -9.32
N PHE A 467 -7.76 18.97 -9.82
CA PHE A 467 -7.46 17.55 -9.97
C PHE A 467 -7.63 17.14 -11.43
N PRO A 468 -6.64 17.32 -12.32
CA PRO A 468 -6.77 17.02 -13.75
C PRO A 468 -6.63 15.54 -14.11
N ILE A 469 -6.37 14.67 -13.13
CA ILE A 469 -6.15 13.24 -13.33
C ILE A 469 -6.94 12.46 -12.28
N THR A 470 -7.71 11.48 -12.73
CA THR A 470 -8.39 10.49 -11.88
C THR A 470 -7.95 9.08 -12.26
N THR A 471 -7.55 8.30 -11.27
CA THR A 471 -7.40 6.86 -11.36
C THR A 471 -8.73 6.18 -11.03
N LEU A 472 -9.19 5.29 -11.91
CA LEU A 472 -10.39 4.45 -11.73
C LEU A 472 -9.99 2.97 -11.80
N VAL A 473 -10.39 2.17 -10.81
CA VAL A 473 -10.12 0.73 -10.79
C VAL A 473 -11.39 -0.03 -10.43
N GLY A 474 -11.76 -1.01 -11.24
CA GLY A 474 -13.01 -1.76 -11.08
C GLY A 474 -13.48 -2.39 -12.40
N PRO A 475 -14.76 -2.79 -12.50
CA PRO A 475 -15.71 -2.90 -11.40
C PRO A 475 -15.23 -3.91 -10.33
N MET A 476 -15.63 -3.71 -9.07
CA MET A 476 -15.19 -4.51 -7.92
C MET A 476 -16.09 -5.72 -7.59
N ASP A 477 -17.16 -5.94 -8.36
CA ASP A 477 -18.05 -7.08 -8.17
C ASP A 477 -17.51 -8.35 -8.85
N SER A 478 -17.50 -9.45 -8.11
CA SER A 478 -17.15 -10.80 -8.58
C SER A 478 -18.10 -11.34 -9.65
N ALA A 479 -19.25 -10.67 -9.87
CA ALA A 479 -20.27 -11.02 -10.86
C ALA A 479 -20.19 -10.20 -12.16
N ALA A 480 -19.15 -9.38 -12.37
CA ALA A 480 -19.01 -8.62 -13.61
C ALA A 480 -18.88 -9.59 -14.80
N LYS A 481 -20.02 -9.77 -15.50
CA LYS A 481 -20.12 -10.34 -16.85
C LYS A 481 -19.05 -9.70 -17.72
N GLU A 482 -18.53 -10.43 -18.70
CA GLU A 482 -17.60 -9.88 -19.68
C GLU A 482 -18.10 -8.50 -20.14
N VAL A 483 -17.30 -7.45 -19.92
CA VAL A 483 -17.60 -6.12 -20.42
C VAL A 483 -17.36 -6.17 -21.93
N ASN A 484 -18.35 -6.67 -22.66
CA ASN A 484 -18.35 -6.74 -24.11
C ASN A 484 -18.17 -5.32 -24.65
N GLY A 485 -17.15 -5.11 -25.49
CA GLY A 485 -16.82 -3.81 -26.08
C GLY A 485 -15.62 -3.09 -25.46
N CYS A 486 -15.17 -3.45 -24.25
CA CYS A 486 -13.96 -2.82 -23.68
C CYS A 486 -12.69 -3.27 -24.40
N SER A 487 -12.64 -4.52 -24.90
CA SER A 487 -11.50 -5.12 -25.63
C SER A 487 -11.15 -4.43 -26.95
N ASP A 488 -12.15 -3.86 -27.62
CA ASP A 488 -11.98 -3.21 -28.94
C ASP A 488 -11.48 -1.77 -28.80
N VAL A 489 -11.67 -1.17 -27.61
CA VAL A 489 -11.30 0.22 -27.28
C VAL A 489 -9.99 0.28 -26.51
N PHE A 490 -9.86 -0.60 -25.53
CA PHE A 490 -8.68 -0.81 -24.72
C PHE A 490 -8.27 -2.25 -24.94
N VAL A 491 -7.07 -2.50 -25.49
CA VAL A 491 -6.56 -3.87 -25.60
C VAL A 491 -6.37 -4.44 -24.20
N LEU A 492 -7.40 -5.10 -23.67
CA LEU A 492 -7.44 -5.73 -22.36
C LEU A 492 -6.63 -7.03 -22.42
N ASP A 493 -5.31 -6.89 -22.45
CA ASP A 493 -4.42 -8.02 -22.28
C ASP A 493 -4.39 -8.39 -20.80
N SER A 494 -5.29 -9.31 -20.40
CA SER A 494 -5.36 -9.84 -19.03
C SER A 494 -4.06 -10.48 -18.53
N SER A 495 -3.12 -10.81 -19.44
CA SER A 495 -1.80 -11.33 -19.10
C SER A 495 -0.79 -10.23 -18.76
N LYS A 496 -1.08 -8.98 -19.15
CA LYS A 496 -0.27 -7.82 -18.83
C LYS A 496 -0.93 -7.04 -17.73
N GLU A 497 -0.18 -6.85 -16.66
CA GLU A 497 -0.39 -5.68 -15.84
C GLU A 497 -0.20 -4.48 -16.79
N CYS A 498 -1.30 -3.90 -17.34
CA CYS A 498 -1.36 -2.60 -18.03
C CYS A 498 -2.23 -1.56 -17.26
N VAL A 499 -1.77 -0.32 -17.10
CA VAL A 499 -2.62 0.81 -16.68
C VAL A 499 -2.97 1.49 -17.98
N HIS A 500 -4.26 1.64 -18.26
CA HIS A 500 -4.71 2.28 -19.48
C HIS A 500 -4.84 3.78 -19.25
N GLU A 501 -4.03 4.55 -19.97
CA GLU A 501 -4.17 6.00 -20.00
C GLU A 501 -5.35 6.36 -20.93
N VAL A 502 -6.31 7.10 -20.39
CA VAL A 502 -7.50 7.57 -21.11
C VAL A 502 -7.35 9.07 -21.33
N HIS A 503 -7.19 9.46 -22.60
CA HIS A 503 -7.11 10.86 -22.99
C HIS A 503 -8.49 11.48 -23.22
N ARG A 504 -8.53 12.81 -23.25
CA ARG A 504 -9.74 13.64 -23.41
C ARG A 504 -10.64 13.24 -24.58
N SER A 505 -10.06 12.82 -25.70
CA SER A 505 -10.80 12.39 -26.89
C SER A 505 -11.67 11.15 -26.66
N ASN A 506 -11.38 10.37 -25.63
CA ASN A 506 -12.01 9.07 -25.38
C ASN A 506 -12.95 9.11 -24.16
N LEU A 507 -13.21 10.29 -23.57
CA LEU A 507 -14.06 10.41 -22.37
C LEU A 507 -15.51 10.00 -22.63
N THR A 508 -16.07 10.33 -23.79
CA THR A 508 -17.43 9.90 -24.17
C THR A 508 -17.55 8.38 -24.21
N GLN A 509 -16.59 7.72 -24.85
CA GLN A 509 -16.54 6.27 -24.95
C GLN A 509 -16.30 5.60 -23.60
N LEU A 510 -15.46 6.20 -22.75
CA LEU A 510 -15.27 5.74 -21.37
C LEU A 510 -16.59 5.80 -20.59
N TYR A 511 -17.36 6.88 -20.75
CA TYR A 511 -18.66 7.01 -20.11
C TYR A 511 -19.62 5.91 -20.56
N GLU A 512 -19.69 5.61 -21.85
CA GLU A 512 -20.50 4.49 -22.39
C GLU A 512 -20.09 3.17 -21.74
N ILE A 513 -18.79 2.84 -21.68
CA ILE A 513 -18.29 1.62 -21.04
C ILE A 513 -18.66 1.54 -19.55
N ILE A 514 -18.60 2.66 -18.82
CA ILE A 514 -18.90 2.68 -17.39
C ILE A 514 -20.41 2.61 -17.14
N ALA A 515 -21.22 3.24 -18.00
CA ALA A 515 -22.67 3.29 -17.91
C ALA A 515 -23.34 1.99 -18.34
N ASP A 516 -22.81 1.29 -19.35
CA ASP A 516 -23.35 0.03 -19.88
C ASP A 516 -23.20 -1.18 -18.93
N VAL A 517 -22.55 -0.99 -17.78
CA VAL A 517 -22.39 -2.03 -16.75
C VAL A 517 -23.54 -2.03 -15.73
N ASP A 518 -24.51 -1.11 -15.86
CA ASP A 518 -25.79 -1.13 -15.13
C ASP A 518 -26.85 -1.94 -15.91
#